data_AF-A0A959VD78-F1
#
_entry.id   AF-A0A959VD78-F1
#
_cell.length_a   1.000
_cell.length_b   1.000
_cell.length_c   1.000
_cell.angle_alpha   90.00
_cell.angle_beta   90.00
_cell.angle_gamma   90.00
#
_symmetry.space_group_name_H-M   'P 1'
#
loop_
_entity.id
_entity.type
_entity.pdbx_description
1 polymer ?
#
loop_
_entity_poly.entity_id
_entity_poly.type
_entity_poly.pdbx_seq_one_letter_code
_entity_poly.pdbx_strand_id
1 'polypeptide(L)'
;MLSYIPLENGQYILTQNRDESIMRPNSTPPIKKQVGGVSVVYPVDPQGWGTWLGVSSAGHAAALINGGLQPHKHHPPYRHSRGLIIPAFLTSFDFEFFYRNYDFSDLEPFTMLLIDKDRLFEIIKTEDSIQLKEHDPGKPLFRLSYQLYPEDSINERSLHFYRWYYKHKHLNENEVLNYHLANKYELPEIPKNDTGKHILKTVSITQAVKKGNKFRMNFYDAVNDLNLFNSTKIDKPVDAPAQ
;
A
#
# COMPACT_ATOMS: atom_id res chain seq x y z
N MET A 1 1.94 2.21 8.14
CA MET A 1 0.48 2.54 8.26
C MET A 1 -0.18 2.62 6.88
N LEU A 2 -1.41 2.13 6.69
CA LEU A 2 -2.15 2.15 5.41
C LEU A 2 -3.62 2.58 5.63
N SER A 3 -4.12 3.51 4.82
CA SER A 3 -5.52 3.93 4.81
C SER A 3 -6.13 3.95 3.41
N TYR A 4 -7.40 3.57 3.32
CA TYR A 4 -8.29 3.82 2.19
C TYR A 4 -9.42 4.72 2.66
N ILE A 5 -9.60 5.85 1.99
CA ILE A 5 -10.60 6.86 2.34
C ILE A 5 -11.47 7.11 1.10
N PRO A 6 -12.74 6.68 1.11
CA PRO A 6 -13.66 6.97 0.03
C PRO A 6 -14.05 8.45 0.03
N LEU A 7 -14.29 8.97 -1.16
CA LEU A 7 -14.78 10.31 -1.44
C LEU A 7 -16.04 10.20 -2.31
N GLU A 8 -16.64 11.33 -2.67
CA GLU A 8 -17.83 11.37 -3.52
C GLU A 8 -17.56 10.83 -4.94
N ASN A 9 -18.59 10.23 -5.55
CA ASN A 9 -18.58 9.79 -6.95
C ASN A 9 -17.49 8.75 -7.30
N GLY A 10 -17.27 7.76 -6.44
CA GLY A 10 -16.30 6.68 -6.68
C GLY A 10 -14.83 7.15 -6.66
N GLN A 11 -14.58 8.31 -6.09
CA GLN A 11 -13.24 8.84 -5.85
C GLN A 11 -12.71 8.30 -4.52
N TYR A 12 -11.40 8.23 -4.37
CA TYR A 12 -10.79 7.78 -3.12
C TYR A 12 -9.34 8.26 -2.99
N ILE A 13 -8.84 8.15 -1.76
CA ILE A 13 -7.44 8.37 -1.40
C ILE A 13 -6.92 7.09 -0.73
N LEU A 14 -5.90 6.47 -1.33
CA LEU A 14 -5.15 5.36 -0.76
C LEU A 14 -3.80 5.90 -0.28
N THR A 15 -3.52 5.86 1.02
CA THR A 15 -2.29 6.43 1.60
C THR A 15 -1.51 5.41 2.41
N GLN A 16 -0.20 5.33 2.17
CA GLN A 16 0.69 4.47 2.95
C GLN A 16 1.91 5.21 3.49
N ASN A 17 2.16 5.06 4.79
CA ASN A 17 3.47 5.31 5.40
C ASN A 17 4.36 4.09 5.18
N ARG A 18 5.53 4.32 4.62
CA ARG A 18 6.61 3.34 4.54
C ARG A 18 7.48 3.48 5.77
N ASP A 19 7.32 2.56 6.70
CA ASP A 19 8.06 2.49 7.96
C ASP A 19 9.24 1.53 7.76
N GLU A 20 10.48 2.05 7.83
CA GLU A 20 11.67 1.34 7.38
C GLU A 20 12.94 1.78 8.13
N SER A 21 13.99 0.96 8.08
CA SER A 21 15.31 1.29 8.59
C SER A 21 15.91 2.48 7.85
N ILE A 22 16.49 3.42 8.60
CA ILE A 22 17.28 4.52 8.04
C ILE A 22 18.52 4.05 7.25
N MET A 23 18.92 2.80 7.44
CA MET A 23 20.03 2.19 6.70
C MET A 23 19.60 1.63 5.34
N ARG A 24 18.28 1.45 5.11
CA ARG A 24 17.80 0.98 3.81
C ARG A 24 17.88 2.15 2.81
N PRO A 25 18.41 1.93 1.59
CA PRO A 25 18.51 3.00 0.61
C PRO A 25 17.15 3.61 0.29
N ASN A 26 17.15 4.92 0.03
CA ASN A 26 15.93 5.65 -0.33
C ASN A 26 15.31 5.07 -1.61
N SER A 27 13.99 4.97 -1.60
CA SER A 27 13.22 4.58 -2.78
C SER A 27 13.27 5.63 -3.88
N THR A 28 12.99 5.21 -5.11
CA THR A 28 12.76 6.19 -6.18
C THR A 28 11.49 6.99 -5.90
N PRO A 29 11.36 8.22 -6.42
CA PRO A 29 10.04 8.85 -6.54
C PRO A 29 9.12 7.98 -7.43
N PRO A 30 7.81 8.30 -7.48
CA PRO A 30 6.87 7.62 -8.37
C PRO A 30 7.32 7.74 -9.81
N ILE A 31 7.65 6.60 -10.43
CA ILE A 31 8.06 6.54 -11.83
C ILE A 31 6.93 5.95 -12.66
N LYS A 32 6.71 6.54 -13.83
CA LYS A 32 5.76 6.05 -14.82
C LYS A 32 6.48 5.06 -15.74
N LYS A 33 5.92 3.86 -15.91
CA LYS A 33 6.46 2.82 -16.79
C LYS A 33 5.36 2.23 -17.66
N GLN A 34 5.76 1.66 -18.80
CA GLN A 34 4.89 0.81 -19.60
C GLN A 34 5.27 -0.65 -19.38
N VAL A 35 4.30 -1.47 -18.97
CA VAL A 35 4.50 -2.91 -18.73
C VAL A 35 3.35 -3.65 -19.40
N GLY A 36 3.65 -4.48 -20.40
CA GLY A 36 2.62 -5.24 -21.13
C GLY A 36 1.54 -4.37 -21.79
N GLY A 37 1.88 -3.15 -22.20
CA GLY A 37 0.92 -2.18 -22.76
C GLY A 37 0.12 -1.39 -21.72
N VAL A 38 0.26 -1.71 -20.42
CA VAL A 38 -0.40 -0.99 -19.32
C VAL A 38 0.55 0.04 -18.72
N SER A 39 0.06 1.27 -18.55
CA SER A 39 0.83 2.35 -17.94
C SER A 39 0.70 2.28 -16.42
N VAL A 40 1.80 1.99 -15.73
CA VAL A 40 1.87 1.87 -14.27
C VAL A 40 2.65 3.02 -13.65
N VAL A 41 2.25 3.43 -12.43
CA VAL A 41 2.94 4.46 -11.65
C VAL A 41 3.13 3.96 -10.23
N TYR A 42 4.38 3.90 -9.77
CA TYR A 42 4.74 3.56 -8.39
C TYR A 42 6.18 3.97 -8.06
N PRO A 43 6.51 4.22 -6.79
CA PRO A 43 7.90 4.28 -6.33
C PRO A 43 8.53 2.88 -6.31
N VAL A 44 9.86 2.78 -6.44
CA VAL A 44 10.57 1.50 -6.41
C VAL A 44 11.44 1.39 -5.16
N ASP A 45 11.30 0.26 -4.48
CA ASP A 45 12.19 -0.15 -3.40
C ASP A 45 13.50 -0.70 -4.00
N PRO A 46 14.66 -0.10 -3.72
CA PRO A 46 15.92 -0.47 -4.38
C PRO A 46 16.48 -1.82 -3.94
N GLN A 47 16.03 -2.36 -2.81
CA GLN A 47 16.49 -3.65 -2.30
C GLN A 47 15.55 -4.77 -2.73
N GLY A 48 14.24 -4.52 -2.70
CA GLY A 48 13.22 -5.50 -3.08
C GLY A 48 12.82 -5.48 -4.55
N TRP A 49 13.23 -4.44 -5.30
CA TRP A 49 12.87 -4.12 -6.69
C TRP A 49 11.37 -4.00 -7.00
N GLY A 50 10.52 -4.15 -5.98
CA GLY A 50 9.09 -3.97 -6.04
C GLY A 50 8.63 -2.59 -5.57
N THR A 51 7.37 -2.52 -5.16
CA THR A 51 6.75 -1.34 -4.55
C THR A 51 5.91 -1.74 -3.35
N TRP A 52 5.55 -0.79 -2.51
CA TRP A 52 4.52 -0.95 -1.47
C TRP A 52 3.17 -0.36 -1.88
N LEU A 53 3.12 0.53 -2.87
CA LEU A 53 1.89 1.15 -3.35
C LEU A 53 2.01 1.49 -4.84
N GLY A 54 0.99 1.20 -5.63
CA GLY A 54 1.00 1.48 -7.06
C GLY A 54 -0.39 1.62 -7.68
N VAL A 55 -0.42 2.22 -8.87
CA VAL A 55 -1.63 2.40 -9.68
C VAL A 55 -1.33 2.08 -11.15
N SER A 56 -2.38 1.75 -11.92
CA SER A 56 -2.26 1.50 -13.35
C SER A 56 -3.34 2.19 -14.16
N SER A 57 -3.09 2.32 -15.47
CA SER A 57 -4.07 2.84 -16.42
C SER A 57 -5.24 1.87 -16.65
N ALA A 58 -5.14 0.60 -16.24
CA ALA A 58 -6.26 -0.35 -16.22
C ALA A 58 -7.30 -0.05 -15.13
N GLY A 59 -7.06 0.94 -14.27
CA GLY A 59 -7.96 1.28 -13.16
C GLY A 59 -7.63 0.51 -11.88
N HIS A 60 -6.52 -0.24 -11.84
CA HIS A 60 -6.08 -0.94 -10.65
C HIS A 60 -5.28 -0.02 -9.74
N ALA A 61 -5.45 -0.21 -8.43
CA ALA A 61 -4.56 0.34 -7.41
C ALA A 61 -4.32 -0.72 -6.34
N ALA A 62 -3.13 -0.74 -5.75
CA ALA A 62 -2.86 -1.64 -4.64
C ALA A 62 -1.85 -1.07 -3.67
N ALA A 63 -1.93 -1.49 -2.41
CA ALA A 63 -0.97 -1.20 -1.38
C ALA A 63 -0.74 -2.43 -0.49
N LEU A 64 0.48 -2.60 0.01
CA LEU A 64 0.90 -3.75 0.79
C LEU A 64 1.63 -3.31 2.06
N ILE A 65 1.24 -3.87 3.19
CA ILE A 65 1.95 -3.76 4.46
C ILE A 65 2.52 -5.12 4.88
N ASN A 66 3.61 -5.08 5.64
CA ASN A 66 4.29 -6.28 6.13
C ASN A 66 3.45 -6.99 7.20
N GLY A 67 3.48 -8.33 7.18
CA GLY A 67 2.82 -9.17 8.19
C GLY A 67 1.36 -9.48 7.87
N GLY A 68 0.93 -10.64 8.35
CA GLY A 68 -0.47 -11.07 8.30
C GLY A 68 -1.24 -10.55 9.52
N LEU A 69 -1.77 -11.47 10.33
CA LEU A 69 -2.58 -11.16 11.52
C LEU A 69 -1.79 -11.05 12.83
N GLN A 70 -0.50 -11.37 12.80
CA GLN A 70 0.39 -11.36 13.97
C GLN A 70 1.84 -11.17 13.52
N PRO A 71 2.76 -10.77 14.44
CA PRO A 71 4.19 -10.80 14.15
C PRO A 71 4.62 -12.21 13.73
N HIS A 72 5.40 -12.31 12.67
CA HIS A 72 5.99 -13.58 12.21
C HIS A 72 7.51 -13.56 12.34
N LYS A 73 8.12 -14.74 12.35
CA LYS A 73 9.58 -14.90 12.27
C LYS A 73 9.99 -14.96 10.81
N HIS A 74 11.06 -14.24 10.47
CA HIS A 74 11.60 -14.24 9.12
C HIS A 74 12.29 -15.58 8.83
N HIS A 75 11.76 -16.34 7.87
CA HIS A 75 12.16 -17.72 7.52
C HIS A 75 12.48 -17.82 6.02
N PRO A 76 13.65 -17.35 5.57
CA PRO A 76 14.09 -17.54 4.19
C PRO A 76 14.47 -19.02 3.93
N PRO A 77 14.44 -19.49 2.68
CA PRO A 77 14.22 -18.71 1.45
C PRO A 77 12.74 -18.46 1.15
N TYR A 78 12.42 -17.24 0.72
CA TYR A 78 11.12 -16.90 0.12
C TYR A 78 11.25 -16.89 -1.40
N ARG A 79 10.16 -17.22 -2.11
CA ARG A 79 10.12 -17.27 -3.58
C ARG A 79 10.57 -15.95 -4.22
N HIS A 80 10.10 -14.83 -3.68
CA HIS A 80 10.59 -13.49 -4.01
C HIS A 80 10.08 -12.43 -3.01
N SER A 81 10.47 -11.16 -3.19
CA SER A 81 9.98 -10.03 -2.40
C SER A 81 8.48 -9.79 -2.57
N ARG A 82 7.76 -9.53 -1.47
CA ARG A 82 6.33 -9.15 -1.46
C ARG A 82 6.03 -7.92 -2.32
N GLY A 83 6.99 -7.01 -2.47
CA GLY A 83 6.79 -5.80 -3.28
C GLY A 83 6.58 -6.08 -4.76
N LEU A 84 6.89 -7.29 -5.24
CA LEU A 84 6.67 -7.71 -6.63
C LEU A 84 5.24 -8.21 -6.90
N ILE A 85 4.42 -8.40 -5.85
CA ILE A 85 3.02 -8.78 -5.99
C ILE A 85 2.20 -7.63 -6.62
N ILE A 86 2.45 -6.38 -6.20
CA ILE A 86 1.72 -5.21 -6.69
C ILE A 86 1.89 -5.04 -8.22
N PRO A 87 3.11 -5.02 -8.79
CA PRO A 87 3.27 -4.93 -10.24
C PRO A 87 2.52 -6.02 -11.02
N ALA A 88 2.47 -7.25 -10.50
CA ALA A 88 1.73 -8.34 -11.14
C ALA A 88 0.22 -8.09 -11.18
N PHE A 89 -0.36 -7.56 -10.10
CA PHE A 89 -1.77 -7.17 -10.06
C PHE A 89 -2.07 -5.92 -10.93
N LEU A 90 -1.19 -4.93 -10.94
CA LEU A 90 -1.40 -3.69 -11.69
C LEU A 90 -1.54 -3.91 -13.20
N THR A 91 -0.96 -5.00 -13.71
CA THR A 91 -1.01 -5.41 -15.12
C THR A 91 -1.94 -6.60 -15.38
N SER A 92 -2.70 -7.05 -14.38
CA SER A 92 -3.68 -8.11 -14.58
C SER A 92 -4.92 -7.59 -15.31
N PHE A 93 -5.75 -8.52 -15.80
CA PHE A 93 -7.01 -8.17 -16.46
C PHE A 93 -8.08 -7.68 -15.48
N ASP A 94 -8.28 -8.43 -14.40
CA ASP A 94 -9.15 -8.12 -13.27
C ASP A 94 -8.58 -8.80 -12.00
N PHE A 95 -9.25 -8.58 -10.87
CA PHE A 95 -8.89 -9.20 -9.60
C PHE A 95 -8.99 -10.73 -9.64
N GLU A 96 -10.05 -11.29 -10.20
CA GLU A 96 -10.33 -12.72 -10.25
C GLU A 96 -9.28 -13.49 -11.05
N PHE A 97 -8.88 -12.96 -12.20
CA PHE A 97 -7.79 -13.50 -13.01
C PHE A 97 -6.47 -13.43 -12.25
N PHE A 98 -6.16 -12.31 -11.58
CA PHE A 98 -4.96 -12.21 -10.75
C PHE A 98 -4.98 -13.26 -9.63
N TYR A 99 -6.05 -13.30 -8.83
CA TYR A 99 -6.14 -14.16 -7.65
C TYR A 99 -6.06 -15.66 -8.02
N ARG A 100 -6.69 -16.06 -9.13
CA ARG A 100 -6.67 -17.46 -9.59
C ARG A 100 -5.30 -17.89 -10.12
N ASN A 101 -4.56 -17.00 -10.78
CA ASN A 101 -3.33 -17.36 -11.49
C ASN A 101 -2.05 -17.00 -10.74
N TYR A 102 -2.13 -16.16 -9.69
CA TYR A 102 -0.96 -15.78 -8.92
C TYR A 102 -0.62 -16.84 -7.88
N ASP A 103 0.61 -17.34 -7.93
CA ASP A 103 1.11 -18.29 -6.95
C ASP A 103 1.53 -17.59 -5.66
N PHE A 104 0.75 -17.76 -4.60
CA PHE A 104 1.05 -17.19 -3.29
C PHE A 104 1.96 -18.07 -2.44
N SER A 105 2.38 -19.25 -2.90
CA SER A 105 3.27 -20.15 -2.13
C SER A 105 4.64 -19.53 -1.85
N ASP A 106 5.23 -19.93 -0.72
CA ASP A 106 6.57 -19.53 -0.28
C ASP A 106 6.82 -18.00 -0.24
N LEU A 107 5.75 -17.24 -0.03
CA LEU A 107 5.80 -15.79 0.22
C LEU A 107 5.70 -15.48 1.71
N GLU A 108 6.55 -14.54 2.14
CA GLU A 108 6.51 -13.97 3.48
C GLU A 108 5.12 -13.38 3.79
N PRO A 109 4.59 -13.50 5.03
CA PRO A 109 3.28 -12.97 5.41
C PRO A 109 3.08 -11.48 5.07
N PHE A 110 1.87 -11.14 4.62
CA PHE A 110 1.51 -9.77 4.22
C PHE A 110 0.02 -9.51 4.35
N THR A 111 -0.33 -8.21 4.38
CA THR A 111 -1.69 -7.73 4.21
C THR A 111 -1.70 -6.74 3.05
N MET A 112 -2.56 -6.97 2.08
CA MET A 112 -2.62 -6.20 0.83
C MET A 112 -4.03 -5.72 0.57
N LEU A 113 -4.20 -4.43 0.31
CA LEU A 113 -5.42 -3.87 -0.24
C LEU A 113 -5.29 -3.79 -1.76
N LEU A 114 -6.29 -4.29 -2.47
CA LEU A 114 -6.37 -4.30 -3.93
C LEU A 114 -7.66 -3.62 -4.35
N ILE A 115 -7.58 -2.73 -5.32
CA ILE A 115 -8.71 -2.03 -5.89
C ILE A 115 -8.74 -2.37 -7.37
N ASP A 116 -9.81 -3.01 -7.80
CA ASP A 116 -10.10 -3.28 -9.21
C ASP A 116 -11.32 -2.44 -9.60
N LYS A 117 -11.06 -1.34 -10.31
CA LYS A 117 -12.06 -0.34 -10.70
C LYS A 117 -12.78 0.21 -9.46
N ASP A 118 -14.00 -0.26 -9.21
CA ASP A 118 -14.87 0.19 -8.12
C ASP A 118 -14.98 -0.85 -6.98
N ARG A 119 -14.26 -1.98 -7.06
CA ARG A 119 -14.26 -3.04 -6.06
C ARG A 119 -13.02 -2.97 -5.19
N LEU A 120 -13.18 -3.23 -3.90
CA LEU A 120 -12.12 -3.15 -2.89
C LEU A 120 -11.95 -4.51 -2.21
N PHE A 121 -10.76 -5.07 -2.31
CA PHE A 121 -10.39 -6.35 -1.74
C PHE A 121 -9.24 -6.21 -0.75
N GLU A 122 -9.19 -7.18 0.15
CA GLU A 122 -8.09 -7.38 1.06
C GLU A 122 -7.64 -8.84 1.03
N ILE A 123 -6.36 -9.06 0.77
CA ILE A 123 -5.70 -10.36 0.94
C ILE A 123 -4.83 -10.30 2.18
N ILE A 124 -5.04 -11.24 3.10
CA ILE A 124 -4.20 -11.43 4.28
C ILE A 124 -3.55 -12.80 4.16
N LYS A 125 -2.25 -12.81 3.95
CA LYS A 125 -1.45 -14.04 3.94
C LYS A 125 -0.70 -14.20 5.25
N THR A 126 -0.92 -15.33 5.93
CA THR A 126 -0.13 -15.81 7.06
C THR A 126 0.83 -16.91 6.61
N GLU A 127 1.53 -17.55 7.56
CA GLU A 127 2.30 -18.77 7.28
C GLU A 127 1.35 -19.93 6.89
N ASP A 128 0.21 -20.04 7.59
CA ASP A 128 -0.70 -21.20 7.45
C ASP A 128 -1.87 -21.00 6.49
N SER A 129 -2.21 -19.75 6.13
CA SER A 129 -3.47 -19.47 5.44
C SER A 129 -3.41 -18.22 4.56
N ILE A 130 -4.35 -18.15 3.62
CA ILE A 130 -4.65 -16.97 2.84
C ILE A 130 -6.13 -16.66 3.04
N GLN A 131 -6.44 -15.45 3.49
CA GLN A 131 -7.80 -14.95 3.64
C GLN A 131 -8.06 -13.89 2.58
N LEU A 132 -9.22 -13.96 1.94
CA LEU A 132 -9.72 -12.96 1.01
C LEU A 132 -10.98 -12.32 1.60
N LYS A 133 -11.04 -10.99 1.60
CA LYS A 133 -12.21 -10.21 2.00
C LYS A 133 -12.52 -9.19 0.90
N GLU A 134 -13.79 -9.11 0.51
CA GLU A 134 -14.30 -7.99 -0.27
C GLU A 134 -14.95 -6.99 0.70
N HIS A 135 -14.59 -5.71 0.57
CA HIS A 135 -15.05 -4.64 1.43
C HIS A 135 -15.96 -3.69 0.65
N ASP A 136 -16.86 -3.03 1.38
CA ASP A 136 -17.67 -1.95 0.84
C ASP A 136 -16.77 -0.75 0.46
N PRO A 137 -16.63 -0.40 -0.84
CA PRO A 137 -15.77 0.69 -1.28
C PRO A 137 -16.27 2.06 -0.81
N GLY A 138 -17.50 2.17 -0.28
CA GLY A 138 -18.04 3.37 0.36
C GLY A 138 -17.63 3.54 1.83
N LYS A 139 -16.86 2.60 2.42
CA LYS A 139 -16.39 2.67 3.81
C LYS A 139 -14.87 2.83 3.88
N PRO A 140 -14.36 3.59 4.87
CA PRO A 140 -12.93 3.71 5.06
C PRO A 140 -12.33 2.38 5.55
N LEU A 141 -11.09 2.11 5.17
CA LEU A 141 -10.28 1.04 5.76
C LEU A 141 -8.99 1.61 6.32
N PHE A 142 -8.55 1.02 7.43
CA PHE A 142 -7.27 1.34 8.05
C PHE A 142 -6.57 0.08 8.50
N ARG A 143 -5.28 -0.02 8.22
CA ARG A 143 -4.42 -1.13 8.59
C ARG A 143 -3.06 -0.66 9.08
N LEU A 144 -2.56 -1.38 10.08
CA LEU A 144 -1.21 -1.25 10.61
C LEU A 144 -0.50 -2.58 10.47
N SER A 145 0.83 -2.53 10.33
CA SER A 145 1.64 -3.73 10.18
C SER A 145 1.74 -4.42 11.54
N TYR A 146 1.14 -5.61 11.67
CA TYR A 146 1.32 -6.45 12.86
C TYR A 146 2.78 -6.83 13.11
N GLN A 147 3.63 -6.77 12.08
CA GLN A 147 5.07 -6.97 12.23
C GLN A 147 5.78 -5.84 12.99
N LEU A 148 5.24 -4.60 12.94
CA LEU A 148 5.89 -3.40 13.46
C LEU A 148 5.19 -2.80 14.69
N TYR A 149 3.88 -2.98 14.80
CA TYR A 149 3.08 -2.35 15.84
C TYR A 149 2.62 -3.41 16.85
N PRO A 150 2.84 -3.20 18.16
CA PRO A 150 2.21 -3.99 19.20
C PRO A 150 0.68 -3.93 19.10
N GLU A 151 -0.01 -5.00 19.50
CA GLU A 151 -1.46 -5.14 19.35
C GLU A 151 -2.25 -3.98 19.99
N ASP A 152 -1.86 -3.56 21.20
CA ASP A 152 -2.50 -2.41 21.88
C ASP A 152 -2.39 -1.12 21.05
N SER A 153 -1.22 -0.89 20.41
CA SER A 153 -1.02 0.28 19.55
C SER A 153 -1.84 0.18 18.26
N ILE A 154 -2.05 -1.03 17.72
CA ILE A 154 -2.91 -1.25 16.57
C ILE A 154 -4.35 -0.88 16.92
N ASN A 155 -4.85 -1.35 18.05
CA ASN A 155 -6.22 -1.09 18.51
C ASN A 155 -6.44 0.40 18.77
N GLU A 156 -5.54 1.05 19.51
CA GLU A 156 -5.63 2.47 19.84
C GLU A 156 -5.60 3.35 18.57
N ARG A 157 -4.63 3.13 17.68
CA ARG A 157 -4.47 3.94 16.46
C ARG A 157 -5.60 3.69 15.47
N SER A 158 -6.11 2.47 15.38
CA SER A 158 -7.28 2.18 14.56
C SER A 158 -8.51 2.92 15.07
N LEU A 159 -8.77 2.88 16.38
CA LEU A 159 -9.86 3.64 16.99
C LEU A 159 -9.69 5.15 16.78
N HIS A 160 -8.47 5.66 16.95
CA HIS A 160 -8.15 7.06 16.68
C HIS A 160 -8.41 7.45 15.22
N PHE A 161 -8.00 6.62 14.25
CA PHE A 161 -8.26 6.85 12.83
C PHE A 161 -9.75 6.94 12.53
N TYR A 162 -10.56 5.97 12.97
CA TYR A 162 -11.99 6.00 12.66
C TYR A 162 -12.70 7.17 13.35
N ARG A 163 -12.33 7.51 14.59
CA ARG A 163 -12.83 8.71 15.27
C ARG A 163 -12.49 9.99 14.51
N TRP A 164 -11.25 10.09 14.04
CA TRP A 164 -10.81 11.22 13.22
C TRP A 164 -11.60 11.27 11.91
N TYR A 165 -11.71 10.17 11.17
CA TYR A 165 -12.44 10.10 9.90
C TYR A 165 -13.91 10.55 10.07
N TYR A 166 -14.65 9.94 11.01
CA TYR A 166 -16.08 10.25 11.19
C TYR A 166 -16.37 11.64 11.76
N LYS A 167 -15.36 12.32 12.32
CA LYS A 167 -15.48 13.71 12.76
C LYS A 167 -15.35 14.71 11.60
N HIS A 168 -14.74 14.32 10.49
CA HIS A 168 -14.46 15.22 9.35
C HIS A 168 -15.40 14.90 8.18
N LYS A 169 -16.18 15.90 7.74
CA LYS A 169 -17.21 15.70 6.70
C LYS A 169 -16.69 15.76 5.27
N HIS A 170 -15.57 16.45 5.03
CA HIS A 170 -15.05 16.70 3.68
C HIS A 170 -13.52 16.53 3.66
N LEU A 171 -13.06 15.28 3.71
CA LEU A 171 -11.64 14.98 3.67
C LEU A 171 -11.06 15.24 2.28
N ASN A 172 -9.92 15.90 2.23
CA ASN A 172 -9.10 16.09 1.04
C ASN A 172 -7.69 15.49 1.21
N GLU A 173 -6.94 15.48 0.12
CA GLU A 173 -5.60 14.85 0.04
C GLU A 173 -4.63 15.40 1.09
N ASN A 174 -4.66 16.71 1.35
CA ASN A 174 -3.79 17.36 2.33
C ASN A 174 -4.20 17.02 3.76
N GLU A 175 -5.49 16.93 4.06
CA GLU A 175 -5.96 16.52 5.40
C GLU A 175 -5.57 15.07 5.70
N VAL A 176 -5.69 14.18 4.72
CA VAL A 176 -5.21 12.81 4.84
C VAL A 176 -3.70 12.77 4.99
N LEU A 177 -2.95 13.53 4.20
CA LEU A 177 -1.50 13.60 4.33
C LEU A 177 -1.09 14.10 5.72
N ASN A 178 -1.73 15.16 6.22
CA ASN A 178 -1.48 15.73 7.54
C ASN A 178 -1.78 14.72 8.65
N TYR A 179 -2.86 13.94 8.53
CA TYR A 179 -3.12 12.84 9.47
C TYR A 179 -1.96 11.83 9.48
N HIS A 180 -1.50 11.40 8.30
CA HIS A 180 -0.41 10.44 8.18
C HIS A 180 0.94 11.00 8.65
N LEU A 181 1.18 12.31 8.49
CA LEU A 181 2.35 13.04 9.02
C LEU A 181 2.31 13.14 10.55
N ALA A 182 1.16 13.47 11.12
CA ALA A 182 0.98 13.58 12.57
C ALA A 182 1.05 12.23 13.28
N ASN A 183 0.79 11.13 12.56
CA ASN A 183 0.77 9.76 13.11
C ASN A 183 1.92 8.89 12.56
N LYS A 184 3.04 9.50 12.15
CA LYS A 184 4.25 8.79 11.71
C LYS A 184 4.69 7.75 12.73
N TYR A 185 5.36 6.72 12.23
CA TYR A 185 6.07 5.77 13.07
C TYR A 185 7.43 6.33 13.44
N GLU A 186 7.67 6.45 14.74
CA GLU A 186 8.97 6.78 15.31
C GLU A 186 9.17 5.84 16.49
N LEU A 187 9.99 4.81 16.32
CA LEU A 187 10.44 4.03 17.47
C LEU A 187 11.72 4.65 18.04
N PRO A 188 11.81 4.84 19.38
CA PRO A 188 13.09 4.77 20.05
C PRO A 188 13.65 3.34 19.93
N GLU A 189 14.96 3.24 19.72
CA GLU A 189 15.79 2.05 19.56
C GLU A 189 15.11 0.70 19.86
N ILE A 190 14.98 -0.19 18.85
CA ILE A 190 14.79 -1.62 19.12
C ILE A 190 16.18 -2.19 19.43
N PRO A 191 16.46 -2.67 20.65
CA PRO A 191 17.68 -3.43 20.87
C PRO A 191 17.46 -4.82 20.25
N LYS A 192 18.15 -5.09 19.14
CA LYS A 192 18.47 -6.47 18.80
C LYS A 192 19.98 -6.62 18.84
N ASN A 193 20.38 -7.58 19.67
CA ASN A 193 21.75 -8.01 19.86
C ASN A 193 22.43 -8.17 18.49
N ASP A 194 23.65 -7.62 18.43
CA ASP A 194 24.63 -7.60 17.34
C ASP A 194 24.43 -6.66 16.15
N THR A 195 25.28 -5.62 16.13
CA THR A 195 25.91 -4.97 14.97
C THR A 195 25.18 -3.89 14.15
N GLY A 196 24.35 -3.04 14.78
CA GLY A 196 24.02 -1.74 14.17
C GLY A 196 22.83 -1.02 14.77
N LYS A 197 22.87 0.32 14.79
CA LYS A 197 21.72 1.16 15.15
C LYS A 197 20.64 1.06 14.07
N HIS A 198 19.72 0.11 14.19
CA HIS A 198 18.58 -0.03 13.28
C HIS A 198 17.41 0.84 13.76
N ILE A 199 17.50 2.15 13.53
CA ILE A 199 16.38 3.08 13.78
C ILE A 199 15.33 2.84 12.70
N LEU A 200 14.11 2.46 13.11
CA LEU A 200 12.94 2.34 12.23
C LEU A 200 12.09 3.60 12.35
N LYS A 201 11.81 4.25 11.23
CA LYS A 201 10.92 5.41 11.17
C LYS A 201 10.14 5.45 9.86
N THR A 202 9.10 6.28 9.79
CA THR A 202 8.49 6.61 8.49
C THR A 202 9.52 7.34 7.62
N VAL A 203 9.94 6.72 6.51
CA VAL A 203 10.89 7.31 5.55
C VAL A 203 10.18 7.96 4.36
N SER A 204 8.95 7.56 4.06
CA SER A 204 8.13 8.21 3.02
C SER A 204 6.64 8.01 3.26
N ILE A 205 5.83 8.89 2.71
CA ILE A 205 4.37 8.75 2.65
C ILE A 205 3.95 8.83 1.18
N THR A 206 3.20 7.84 0.70
CA THR A 206 2.72 7.78 -0.68
C THR A 206 1.20 7.82 -0.69
N GLN A 207 0.61 8.70 -1.51
CA GLN A 207 -0.83 8.79 -1.72
C GLN A 207 -1.15 8.50 -3.18
N ALA A 208 -2.01 7.52 -3.45
CA ALA A 208 -2.70 7.37 -4.72
C ALA A 208 -4.09 7.99 -4.60
N VAL A 209 -4.38 8.96 -5.47
CA VAL A 209 -5.63 9.71 -5.46
C VAL A 209 -6.35 9.49 -6.78
N LYS A 210 -7.53 8.89 -6.67
CA LYS A 210 -8.43 8.62 -7.79
C LYS A 210 -9.42 9.77 -7.93
N LYS A 211 -9.37 10.51 -9.05
CA LYS A 211 -10.36 11.53 -9.42
C LYS A 211 -10.83 11.33 -10.84
N GLY A 212 -12.11 11.01 -11.03
CA GLY A 212 -12.66 10.69 -12.35
C GLY A 212 -11.84 9.59 -13.04
N ASN A 213 -11.37 9.81 -14.25
CA ASN A 213 -10.52 8.87 -15.01
C ASN A 213 -9.01 9.10 -14.84
N LYS A 214 -8.57 9.59 -13.67
CA LYS A 214 -7.15 9.86 -13.42
C LYS A 214 -6.72 9.35 -12.06
N PHE A 215 -5.49 8.86 -12.02
CA PHE A 215 -4.73 8.67 -10.81
C PHE A 215 -3.65 9.74 -10.70
N ARG A 216 -3.56 10.36 -9.52
CA ARG A 216 -2.41 11.16 -9.12
C ARG A 216 -1.71 10.46 -7.97
N MET A 217 -0.39 10.34 -8.08
CA MET A 217 0.46 9.83 -7.01
C MET A 217 1.25 10.96 -6.39
N ASN A 218 1.02 11.22 -5.11
CA ASN A 218 1.84 12.10 -4.30
C ASN A 218 2.84 11.25 -3.50
N PHE A 219 4.08 11.71 -3.39
CA PHE A 219 5.14 11.05 -2.64
C PHE A 219 5.86 12.10 -1.81
N TYR A 220 5.69 12.00 -0.50
CA TYR A 220 6.43 12.79 0.47
C TYR A 220 7.64 11.98 0.94
N ASP A 221 8.83 12.48 0.61
CA ASP A 221 10.11 12.00 1.13
C ASP A 221 10.32 12.59 2.53
N ALA A 222 10.15 11.78 3.56
CA ALA A 222 10.28 12.23 4.94
C ALA A 222 11.75 12.32 5.39
N VAL A 223 12.71 11.83 4.58
CA VAL A 223 14.14 11.93 4.87
C VAL A 223 14.68 13.26 4.39
N ASN A 224 14.27 13.70 3.19
CA ASN A 224 14.73 14.95 2.57
C ASN A 224 13.75 16.12 2.73
N ASP A 225 12.57 15.88 3.33
CA ASP A 225 11.47 16.85 3.44
C ASP A 225 11.04 17.39 2.06
N LEU A 226 10.85 16.49 1.09
CA LEU A 226 10.49 16.82 -0.29
C LEU A 226 9.13 16.25 -0.67
N ASN A 227 8.30 17.06 -1.33
CA ASN A 227 7.06 16.62 -1.96
C ASN A 227 7.26 16.44 -3.47
N LEU A 228 7.07 15.23 -3.97
CA LEU A 228 7.23 14.83 -5.36
C LEU A 228 5.92 14.22 -5.87
N PHE A 229 5.58 14.43 -7.15
CA PHE A 229 4.31 13.96 -7.71
C PHE A 229 4.47 13.34 -9.10
N ASN A 230 3.60 12.40 -9.41
CA ASN A 230 3.41 11.86 -10.76
C ASN A 230 1.93 11.54 -10.99
N SER A 231 1.51 11.31 -12.24
CA SER A 231 0.11 10.99 -12.56
C SER A 231 -0.02 10.09 -13.78
N THR A 232 -1.12 9.35 -13.84
CA THR A 232 -1.52 8.61 -15.04
C THR A 232 -3.02 8.76 -15.29
N LYS A 233 -3.40 8.76 -16.56
CA LYS A 233 -4.81 8.62 -16.95
C LYS A 233 -5.19 7.15 -16.88
N ILE A 234 -6.46 6.91 -16.59
CA ILE A 234 -7.08 5.60 -16.63
C ILE A 234 -7.66 5.46 -18.02
N ASP A 235 -7.28 4.39 -18.68
CA ASP A 235 -7.72 4.05 -20.02
C ASP A 235 -9.21 3.69 -19.97
N LYS A 236 -9.91 3.86 -21.09
CA LYS A 236 -11.25 3.31 -21.19
C LYS A 236 -11.15 1.78 -21.07
N PRO A 237 -12.12 1.10 -20.44
CA PRO A 237 -12.15 -0.35 -20.43
C PRO A 237 -12.01 -0.84 -21.87
N VAL A 238 -11.02 -1.71 -22.11
CA VAL A 238 -10.99 -2.49 -23.34
C VAL A 238 -12.02 -3.59 -23.14
N ASP A 239 -13.04 -3.66 -24.00
CA ASP A 239 -14.00 -4.75 -23.97
C ASP A 239 -13.23 -6.08 -23.99
N ALA A 240 -13.63 -7.02 -23.14
CA ALA A 240 -13.00 -8.33 -23.11
C ALA A 240 -12.98 -8.92 -24.53
N PRO A 241 -11.87 -9.55 -24.97
CA PRO A 241 -11.93 -10.32 -26.21
C PRO A 241 -13.06 -11.33 -26.06
N ALA A 242 -14.00 -11.32 -27.02
CA ALA A 242 -15.06 -12.31 -27.07
C ALA A 242 -14.40 -13.71 -27.07
N GLN A 243 -14.81 -14.55 -26.11
CA GLN A 243 -14.43 -15.96 -26.08
C GLN A 243 -15.01 -16.70 -27.28
#